data_AF-A0A377DFL9-F1
#
_entry.id   AF-A0A377DFL9-F1
#
_cell.length_a   1.000
_cell.length_b   1.000
_cell.length_c   1.000
_cell.angle_alpha   90.00
_cell.angle_beta   90.00
_cell.angle_gamma   90.00
#
_symmetry.space_group_name_H-M   'P 1'
#
loop_
_entity.id
_entity.type
_entity.pdbx_description
1 polymer ?
#
loop_
_entity_poly.entity_id
_entity_poly.type
_entity_poly.pdbx_seq_one_letter_code
_entity_poly.pdbx_strand_id
1 'polypeptide(L)'
;MQKNAAHTYAISSLLVLSLTGCAWIPSTPLVQGATSAQPVPGPTPVANGSIFQSAQPINYGYQPLFEDRRPRNIGDTLTIVLQENVSASKSSSANASRDGKN
;
A
#
# COMPACT_ATOMS: atom_id res chain seq x y z
N MET A 1 -32.26 20.26 44.95
CA MET A 1 -31.37 19.14 44.53
C MET A 1 -31.37 18.85 43.02
N GLN A 2 -32.41 19.20 42.25
CA GLN A 2 -32.50 18.86 40.81
C GLN A 2 -31.56 19.65 39.87
N LYS A 3 -31.16 20.88 40.22
CA LYS A 3 -30.27 21.73 39.39
C LYS A 3 -28.86 21.15 39.23
N ASN A 4 -28.30 20.53 40.27
CA ASN A 4 -26.95 19.97 40.23
C ASN A 4 -26.90 18.70 39.39
N ALA A 5 -27.97 17.89 39.42
CA ALA A 5 -28.11 16.69 38.60
C ALA A 5 -28.16 17.03 37.10
N ALA A 6 -28.90 18.08 36.73
CA ALA A 6 -28.96 18.56 35.34
C ALA A 6 -27.58 19.03 34.82
N HIS A 7 -26.80 19.71 35.66
CA HIS A 7 -25.43 20.10 35.30
C HIS A 7 -24.49 18.90 35.17
N THR A 8 -24.58 17.89 36.04
CA THR A 8 -23.75 16.68 35.92
C THR A 8 -24.06 15.90 34.65
N TYR A 9 -25.34 15.79 34.26
CA TYR A 9 -25.70 15.12 33.00
C TYR A 9 -25.23 15.91 31.77
N ALA A 10 -25.29 17.24 31.81
CA ALA A 10 -24.78 18.09 30.72
C ALA A 10 -23.25 18.01 30.57
N ILE A 11 -22.51 17.92 31.68
CA ILE A 11 -21.05 17.76 31.66
C ILE A 11 -20.68 16.36 31.14
N SER A 12 -21.40 15.32 31.57
CA SER A 12 -21.18 13.96 31.07
C SER A 12 -21.48 13.81 29.58
N SER A 13 -22.52 14.46 29.04
CA SER A 13 -22.82 14.38 27.61
C SER A 13 -21.75 15.08 26.76
N LEU A 14 -21.22 16.21 27.23
CA LEU A 14 -20.14 16.93 26.55
C LEU A 14 -18.83 16.12 26.52
N LEU A 15 -18.53 15.39 27.59
CA LEU A 15 -17.35 14.53 27.68
C LEU A 15 -17.43 13.34 26.71
N VAL A 16 -18.60 12.71 26.57
CA VAL A 16 -18.77 11.59 25.62
C VAL A 16 -18.61 12.05 24.18
N LEU A 17 -19.08 13.26 23.85
CA LEU A 17 -19.00 13.81 22.50
C LEU A 17 -17.56 14.13 22.04
N SER A 18 -16.66 14.47 22.97
CA SER A 18 -15.28 14.83 22.62
C SER A 18 -14.38 13.61 22.37
N LEU A 19 -14.74 12.43 22.87
CA LEU A 19 -13.94 11.20 22.71
C LEU A 19 -14.14 10.52 21.34
N THR A 20 -15.18 10.83 20.57
CA THR A 20 -15.47 10.15 19.30
C THR A 20 -14.70 10.71 18.09
N GLY A 21 -13.83 11.71 18.26
CA GLY A 21 -13.15 12.41 17.16
C GLY A 21 -11.79 11.85 16.71
N CYS A 22 -11.17 10.92 17.44
CA CYS A 22 -9.74 10.63 17.27
C CYS A 22 -9.37 9.50 16.30
N ALA A 23 -10.30 8.95 15.51
CA ALA A 23 -10.04 7.78 14.67
C ALA A 23 -10.04 8.04 13.14
N TRP A 24 -9.94 9.30 12.71
CA TRP A 24 -9.90 9.60 11.27
C TRP A 24 -8.47 9.54 10.72
N ILE A 25 -8.09 8.38 10.16
CA ILE A 25 -6.83 8.21 9.42
C ILE A 25 -7.17 8.27 7.92
N PRO A 26 -6.86 9.38 7.23
CA PRO A 26 -7.03 9.45 5.78
C PRO A 26 -5.99 8.53 5.11
N SER A 27 -6.46 7.45 4.50
CA SER A 27 -5.62 6.61 3.64
C SER A 27 -5.41 7.33 2.31
N THR A 28 -4.28 8.00 2.15
CA THR A 28 -3.84 8.47 0.84
C THR A 28 -3.22 7.29 0.08
N PRO A 29 -3.53 7.11 -1.21
CA PRO A 29 -2.83 6.13 -2.02
C PRO A 29 -1.35 6.51 -2.09
N LEU A 30 -0.47 5.54 -1.82
CA LEU A 30 1.00 5.71 -1.87
C LEU A 30 1.51 6.09 -3.27
N VAL A 31 0.73 5.77 -4.31
CA VAL A 31 1.04 6.06 -5.71
C VAL A 31 -0.08 6.91 -6.29
N GLN A 32 0.25 8.15 -6.65
CA GLN A 32 -0.65 9.01 -7.42
C GLN A 32 -0.56 8.64 -8.90
N GLY A 33 -1.57 7.94 -9.43
CA GLY A 33 -1.68 7.64 -10.86
C GLY A 33 -2.32 6.29 -11.19
N ALA A 34 -2.49 6.01 -12.48
CA ALA A 34 -2.91 4.69 -12.93
C ALA A 34 -1.75 3.69 -12.77
N THR A 35 -1.96 2.62 -12.00
CA THR A 35 -0.97 1.55 -11.78
C THR A 35 -0.89 0.53 -12.91
N SER A 36 -1.73 0.67 -13.95
CA SER A 36 -1.80 -0.24 -15.09
C SER A 36 -1.58 0.51 -16.39
N ALA A 37 -0.61 0.05 -17.18
CA ALA A 37 -0.50 0.41 -18.59
C ALA A 37 -1.44 -0.47 -19.43
N GLN A 38 -2.03 0.09 -20.47
CA GLN A 38 -2.75 -0.72 -21.48
C GLN A 38 -1.74 -1.33 -22.46
N PRO A 39 -1.86 -2.61 -22.83
CA PRO A 39 -1.00 -3.22 -23.83
C PRO A 39 -1.10 -2.48 -25.16
N VAL A 40 0.03 -2.04 -25.71
CA VAL A 40 0.06 -1.47 -27.07
C VAL A 40 -0.14 -2.61 -28.07
N PRO A 41 -1.05 -2.49 -29.06
CA PRO A 41 -1.23 -3.49 -30.10
C PRO A 41 0.09 -3.82 -30.79
N GLY A 42 0.41 -5.12 -30.87
CA GLY A 42 1.61 -5.58 -31.55
C GLY A 42 1.57 -5.28 -33.06
N PRO A 43 2.75 -5.18 -33.72
CA PRO A 43 2.82 -4.98 -35.16
C PRO A 43 2.24 -6.16 -35.93
N THR A 44 1.72 -5.89 -37.13
CA THR A 44 1.13 -6.91 -38.01
C THR A 44 2.19 -7.89 -38.51
N PRO A 45 1.94 -9.22 -38.47
CA PRO A 45 2.88 -10.20 -39.02
C PRO A 45 3.12 -9.98 -40.52
N VAL A 46 4.38 -9.93 -40.94
CA VAL A 46 4.77 -9.89 -42.35
C VAL A 46 5.13 -11.30 -42.81
N ALA A 47 4.42 -11.84 -43.80
CA ALA A 47 4.71 -13.15 -44.38
C ALA A 47 5.90 -13.07 -45.35
N ASN A 48 7.12 -13.05 -44.81
CA ASN A 48 8.36 -12.97 -45.61
C ASN A 48 8.96 -14.36 -45.99
N GLY A 49 8.36 -15.46 -45.50
CA GLY A 49 8.88 -16.82 -45.71
C GLY A 49 10.11 -17.18 -44.84
N SER A 50 10.67 -16.21 -44.11
CA SER A 50 11.69 -16.45 -43.09
C SER A 50 11.09 -17.01 -41.80
N ILE A 51 11.80 -17.93 -41.16
CA ILE A 51 11.47 -18.40 -39.79
C ILE A 51 11.80 -17.31 -38.76
N PHE A 52 12.82 -16.49 -39.04
CA PHE A 52 13.18 -15.34 -38.21
C PHE A 52 12.23 -14.17 -38.45
N GLN A 53 11.58 -13.70 -37.39
CA GLN A 53 10.80 -12.47 -37.38
C GLN A 53 11.30 -11.49 -36.33
N SER A 54 11.57 -10.27 -36.75
CA SER A 54 12.07 -9.19 -35.88
C SER A 54 10.98 -8.64 -34.95
N ALA A 55 9.71 -8.79 -35.30
CA ALA A 55 8.58 -8.27 -34.53
C ALA A 55 7.43 -9.29 -34.50
N GLN A 56 7.35 -10.08 -33.42
CA GLN A 56 6.20 -10.95 -33.18
C GLN A 56 5.13 -10.22 -32.35
N PRO A 57 3.82 -10.35 -32.70
CA PRO A 57 2.73 -9.67 -32.00
C PRO A 57 2.63 -9.98 -30.50
N ILE A 58 3.17 -11.13 -30.09
CA ILE A 58 3.11 -11.67 -28.73
C ILE A 58 4.29 -11.26 -27.83
N ASN A 59 5.38 -10.70 -28.37
CA ASN A 59 6.61 -10.50 -27.59
C ASN A 59 7.45 -9.26 -27.93
N TYR A 60 6.86 -8.22 -28.53
CA TYR A 60 7.51 -6.92 -28.83
C TYR A 60 8.92 -6.99 -29.46
N GLY A 61 9.29 -8.11 -30.09
CA GLY A 61 10.65 -8.37 -30.56
C GLY A 61 10.93 -9.84 -30.88
N TYR A 62 12.22 -10.15 -31.03
CA TYR A 62 12.77 -11.49 -31.24
C TYR A 62 12.97 -12.22 -29.91
N GLN A 63 12.35 -13.40 -29.74
CA GLN A 63 12.60 -14.27 -28.59
C GLN A 63 13.48 -15.47 -29.04
N PRO A 64 14.70 -15.62 -28.52
CA PRO A 64 15.55 -16.76 -28.83
C PRO A 64 14.89 -18.06 -28.32
N LEU A 65 14.99 -19.15 -29.08
CA LEU A 65 14.48 -20.47 -28.68
C LEU A 65 15.14 -21.02 -27.39
N PHE A 66 16.27 -20.43 -26.99
CA PHE A 66 17.10 -20.92 -25.89
C PHE A 66 17.33 -19.88 -24.79
N GLU A 67 16.56 -18.79 -24.77
CA GLU A 67 16.58 -17.85 -23.64
C GLU A 67 15.41 -18.14 -22.70
N ASP A 68 15.66 -18.12 -21.40
CA ASP A 68 14.59 -18.20 -20.41
C ASP A 68 13.63 -17.03 -20.59
N ARG A 69 12.33 -17.31 -20.50
CA ARG A 69 11.30 -16.26 -20.53
C ARG A 69 11.47 -15.34 -19.33
N ARG A 70 12.00 -14.15 -19.56
CA ARG A 70 12.05 -13.06 -18.59
C ARG A 70 10.82 -12.15 -18.78
N PRO A 71 10.12 -11.75 -17.70
CA PRO A 71 9.08 -10.73 -17.76
C PRO A 71 9.62 -9.44 -18.41
N ARG A 72 9.04 -9.03 -19.54
CA ARG A 72 9.40 -7.79 -20.27
C ARG A 72 8.17 -6.99 -20.71
N ASN A 73 7.00 -7.62 -20.73
CA ASN A 73 5.80 -7.09 -21.35
C ASN A 73 4.73 -6.74 -20.32
N ILE A 74 3.80 -5.88 -20.72
CA ILE A 74 2.62 -5.53 -19.92
C ILE A 74 1.79 -6.80 -19.71
N GLY A 75 1.53 -7.16 -18.45
CA GLY A 75 0.82 -8.37 -18.06
C GLY A 75 1.72 -9.54 -17.63
N ASP A 76 3.04 -9.46 -17.83
CA ASP A 76 3.96 -10.41 -17.20
C ASP A 76 4.02 -10.17 -15.68
N THR A 77 4.07 -11.24 -14.88
CA THR A 77 4.09 -11.15 -13.42
C THR A 77 5.52 -10.99 -12.89
N LEU A 78 5.76 -9.95 -12.10
CA LEU A 78 7.01 -9.70 -11.39
C LEU A 78 6.77 -9.83 -9.89
N THR A 79 7.52 -10.73 -9.23
CA THR A 79 7.48 -10.86 -7.77
C THR A 79 8.66 -10.11 -7.17
N ILE A 80 8.38 -9.06 -6.41
CA ILE A 80 9.40 -8.25 -5.73
C ILE A 80 9.32 -8.56 -4.23
N VAL A 81 10.38 -9.14 -3.68
CA VAL A 81 10.49 -9.39 -2.23
C VAL A 81 11.23 -8.22 -1.60
N LEU A 82 10.49 -7.39 -0.85
CA LEU A 82 11.04 -6.27 -0.09
C LEU A 82 11.33 -6.77 1.33
N GLN A 83 12.60 -6.77 1.73
CA GLN A 83 13.02 -7.11 3.09
C GLN A 83 13.58 -5.86 3.76
N GLU A 84 12.76 -5.20 4.57
CA GLU A 84 13.18 -4.06 5.38
C GLU A 84 13.57 -4.51 6.80
N ASN A 85 14.74 -4.09 7.27
CA ASN A 85 15.16 -4.30 8.65
C ASN A 85 14.74 -3.09 9.50
N VAL A 86 13.66 -3.22 10.26
CA VAL A 86 13.14 -2.14 11.11
C VAL A 86 13.73 -2.27 12.52
N SER A 87 14.81 -1.55 12.80
CA SER A 87 15.34 -1.40 14.16
C SER A 87 14.62 -0.27 14.90
N ALA A 88 13.36 -0.49 15.29
CA ALA A 88 12.59 0.45 16.11
C ALA A 88 12.73 0.10 17.60
N SER A 89 13.62 0.80 18.32
CA SER A 89 13.74 0.71 19.78
C SER A 89 12.62 1.51 20.45
N LYS A 90 11.57 0.83 20.93
CA LYS A 90 10.50 1.44 21.75
C LYS A 90 10.96 1.51 23.22
N SER A 91 11.62 2.59 23.63
CA SER A 91 11.91 2.85 25.05
C SER A 91 10.69 3.45 25.74
N SER A 92 9.89 2.62 26.42
CA SER A 92 8.85 3.08 27.34
C SER A 92 9.41 3.10 28.75
N SER A 93 9.82 4.27 29.25
CA SER A 93 10.21 4.47 30.65
C SER A 93 9.05 5.12 31.42
N ALA A 94 8.16 4.29 31.97
CA ALA A 94 7.17 4.73 32.95
C ALA A 94 7.73 4.46 34.36
N ASN A 95 8.54 5.39 34.89
CA ASN A 95 8.97 5.36 36.29
C ASN A 95 7.89 6.01 37.17
N ALA A 96 7.03 5.19 37.78
CA ALA A 96 6.13 5.62 38.85
C ALA A 96 6.67 5.09 40.18
N SER A 97 7.42 5.92 40.92
CA SER A 97 7.83 5.60 42.30
C SER A 97 6.82 6.22 43.28
N ARG A 98 6.30 5.41 44.20
CA ARG A 98 5.43 5.83 45.30
C ARG A 98 6.04 5.39 46.61
N ASP A 99 6.82 6.25 47.25
CA ASP A 99 7.29 6.05 48.62
C ASP A 99 6.18 6.40 49.62
N GLY A 100 5.51 5.37 50.12
CA GLY A 100 4.61 5.50 51.27
C GLY A 100 5.42 5.43 52.56
N LYS A 101 5.63 6.57 53.22
CA LYS A 101 6.08 6.59 54.62
C LYS A 101 4.86 6.38 55.52
N ASN A 102 4.93 5.31 56.31
CA ASN A 102 4.02 5.01 57.41
C ASN A 102 4.25 5.98 58.57
#